data_AF-A0A497FDY8-F1
#
_entry.id   AF-A0A497FDY8-F1
#
_cell.length_a   1.000
_cell.length_b   1.000
_cell.length_c   1.000
_cell.angle_alpha   90.00
_cell.angle_beta   90.00
_cell.angle_gamma   90.00
#
_symmetry.space_group_name_H-M   'P 1'
#
loop_
_entity.id
_entity.type
_entity.pdbx_description
1 polymer ?
#
loop_
_entity_poly.entity_id
_entity_poly.type
_entity_poly.pdbx_seq_one_letter_code
_entity_poly.pdbx_strand_id
1 'polypeptide(L)'
;MSTQLSQRQKLLLYLISVAKEIENLYRLHLLTLLLAKRGIDLGYRFLDTGEAVYSPELHRDLKQLIELGLVEEVLVLSRKYHELYDKVYRVTQKGAKLCEEVSREISEDVRKKLSEEVSKFKELEIVDLIELVRSG
;
A
#
# COMPACT_ATOMS: atom_id res chain seq x y z
N MET A 1 11.45 21.13 9.80
CA MET A 1 10.17 20.69 10.40
C MET A 1 10.27 19.20 10.66
N SER A 2 10.16 18.74 11.92
CA SER A 2 9.99 17.32 12.20
C SER A 2 8.61 16.91 11.69
N THR A 3 8.55 16.16 10.59
CA THR A 3 7.26 15.72 10.07
C THR A 3 6.83 14.52 10.88
N GLN A 4 5.96 14.72 11.87
CA GLN A 4 5.41 13.63 12.63
C GLN A 4 4.36 12.92 11.77
N LEU A 5 4.67 11.71 11.30
CA LEU A 5 3.71 10.87 10.60
C LEU A 5 2.64 10.38 11.59
N SER A 6 1.38 10.40 11.16
CA SER A 6 0.29 9.71 11.85
C SER A 6 0.52 8.20 11.84
N GLN A 7 -0.12 7.47 12.77
CA GLN A 7 0.00 6.01 12.83
C GLN A 7 -0.37 5.32 11.52
N ARG A 8 -1.39 5.84 10.83
CA ARG A 8 -1.87 5.32 9.56
C ARG A 8 -0.86 5.52 8.42
N GLN A 9 -0.24 6.70 8.34
CA GLN A 9 0.85 6.96 7.39
C GLN A 9 2.08 6.10 7.68
N LYS A 10 2.41 5.85 8.96
CA LYS A 10 3.48 4.94 9.37
C LYS A 10 3.24 3.52 8.87
N LEU A 11 2.02 3.00 9.07
CA LEU A 11 1.62 1.68 8.59
C LEU A 11 1.61 1.60 7.06
N LEU A 12 1.15 2.64 6.37
CA LEU A 12 1.19 2.72 4.91
C LEU A 12 2.63 2.72 4.37
N LEU A 13 3.52 3.52 4.97
CA LEU A 13 4.94 3.53 4.61
C LEU A 13 5.57 2.15 4.80
N TYR A 14 5.28 1.50 5.93
CA TYR A 14 5.75 0.14 6.22
C TYR A 14 5.20 -0.87 5.20
N LEU A 15 3.92 -0.79 4.86
CA LEU A 15 3.29 -1.64 3.85
C LEU A 15 4.00 -1.55 2.50
N ILE A 16 4.22 -0.34 2.00
CA ILE A 16 4.90 -0.11 0.72
C ILE A 16 6.35 -0.61 0.79
N SER A 17 7.02 -0.43 1.94
CA SER A 17 8.40 -0.91 2.16
C SER A 17 8.48 -2.43 2.10
N VAL A 18 7.55 -3.15 2.72
CA VAL A 18 7.49 -4.62 2.71
C VAL A 18 7.10 -5.14 1.33
N ALA A 19 6.16 -4.44 0.68
CA ALA A 19 5.79 -4.70 -0.70
C ALA A 19 6.95 -4.42 -1.66
N LYS A 20 7.97 -3.65 -1.29
CA LYS A 20 9.07 -3.14 -2.16
C LYS A 20 8.56 -2.23 -3.27
N GLU A 21 7.49 -2.64 -3.94
CA GLU A 21 6.86 -2.01 -5.07
C GLU A 21 5.36 -2.36 -5.07
N ILE A 22 4.52 -1.37 -5.35
CA ILE A 22 3.07 -1.57 -5.57
C ILE A 22 2.71 -0.97 -6.92
N GLU A 23 2.26 -1.83 -7.81
CA GLU A 23 1.75 -1.44 -9.13
C GLU A 23 0.37 -0.80 -9.00
N ASN A 24 0.24 0.42 -9.51
CA ASN A 24 -0.96 1.23 -9.57
C ASN A 24 -1.67 1.49 -8.22
N LEU A 25 -2.49 2.55 -8.21
CA LEU A 25 -3.16 2.99 -6.99
C LEU A 25 -4.28 2.01 -6.58
N TYR A 26 -4.93 1.38 -7.56
CA TYR A 26 -6.06 0.49 -7.29
C TYR A 26 -5.62 -0.77 -6.55
N ARG A 27 -4.46 -1.34 -6.91
CA ARG A 27 -3.87 -2.48 -6.20
C ARG A 27 -3.55 -2.14 -4.76
N LEU A 28 -3.09 -0.91 -4.47
CA LEU A 28 -2.89 -0.45 -3.09
C LEU A 28 -4.21 -0.42 -2.30
N HIS A 29 -5.30 0.05 -2.90
CA HIS A 29 -6.63 0.02 -2.28
C HIS A 29 -7.11 -1.42 -2.01
N LEU A 30 -6.96 -2.33 -2.97
CA LEU A 30 -7.34 -3.73 -2.80
C LEU A 30 -6.52 -4.43 -1.72
N LEU A 31 -5.20 -4.23 -1.73
CA LEU A 31 -4.28 -4.79 -0.74
C LEU A 31 -4.64 -4.33 0.67
N THR A 32 -4.82 -3.02 0.86
CA THR A 32 -5.16 -2.45 2.17
C THR A 32 -6.53 -2.91 2.66
N LEU A 33 -7.53 -3.04 1.78
CA LEU A 33 -8.83 -3.60 2.16
C LEU A 33 -8.73 -5.09 2.53
N LEU A 34 -8.00 -5.90 1.76
CA LEU A 34 -7.87 -7.32 2.06
C LEU A 34 -7.10 -7.56 3.36
N LEU A 35 -6.07 -6.75 3.65
CA LEU A 35 -5.39 -6.75 4.95
C LEU A 35 -6.37 -6.46 6.10
N ALA A 36 -7.24 -5.45 5.94
CA ALA A 36 -8.26 -5.12 6.95
C ALA A 36 -9.24 -6.29 7.16
N LYS A 37 -9.71 -6.94 6.08
CA LYS A 37 -10.56 -8.16 6.16
C LYS A 37 -9.86 -9.33 6.86
N ARG A 38 -8.53 -9.39 6.82
CA ARG A 38 -7.69 -10.39 7.50
C ARG A 38 -7.23 -9.96 8.91
N GLY A 39 -7.84 -8.90 9.46
CA GLY A 39 -7.59 -8.43 10.82
C GLY A 39 -6.39 -7.50 10.98
N ILE A 40 -5.80 -7.03 9.88
CA ILE A 40 -4.71 -6.04 9.87
C ILE A 40 -5.31 -4.71 9.40
N ASP A 41 -5.98 -4.00 10.30
CA ASP A 41 -6.59 -2.71 9.99
C ASP A 41 -5.56 -1.57 10.05
N LEU A 42 -5.36 -0.90 8.91
CA LEU A 42 -4.48 0.26 8.80
C LEU A 42 -5.20 1.57 9.20
N GLY A 43 -6.50 1.54 9.49
CA GLY A 43 -7.31 2.71 9.87
C GLY A 43 -7.86 3.48 8.68
N TYR A 44 -8.08 2.79 7.55
CA TYR A 44 -8.65 3.36 6.33
C TYR A 44 -10.10 2.92 6.16
N ARG A 45 -10.98 3.88 5.86
CA ARG A 45 -12.35 3.57 5.44
C ARG A 45 -12.43 3.44 3.93
N PHE A 46 -13.15 2.41 3.48
CA PHE A 46 -13.35 2.12 2.07
C PHE A 46 -14.79 2.40 1.67
N LEU A 47 -14.93 3.08 0.54
CA LEU A 47 -16.15 3.13 -0.22
C LEU A 47 -16.14 1.90 -1.11
N ASP A 48 -17.08 0.99 -0.87
CA ASP A 48 -17.34 -0.17 -1.71
C ASP A 48 -18.63 0.09 -2.48
N THR A 49 -18.50 0.36 -3.77
CA THR A 49 -19.64 0.55 -4.67
C THR A 49 -19.93 -0.71 -5.50
N GLY A 50 -19.40 -1.88 -5.12
CA GLY A 50 -19.51 -3.14 -5.86
C GLY A 50 -18.60 -3.22 -7.11
N GLU A 51 -18.39 -2.10 -7.77
CA GLU A 51 -17.54 -1.98 -8.97
C GLU A 51 -16.11 -1.53 -8.67
N ALA A 52 -15.90 -0.78 -7.58
CA ALA A 52 -14.60 -0.23 -7.22
C ALA A 52 -14.41 -0.14 -5.70
N VAL A 53 -13.18 -0.44 -5.29
CA VAL A 53 -12.69 -0.23 -3.93
C VAL A 53 -11.87 1.05 -3.89
N TYR A 54 -12.29 2.01 -3.07
CA TYR A 54 -11.57 3.28 -2.93
C TYR A 54 -11.57 3.80 -1.51
N SER A 55 -10.45 4.36 -1.07
CA SER A 55 -10.33 5.07 0.20
C SER A 55 -9.77 6.48 -0.02
N PRO A 56 -10.58 7.54 0.16
CA PRO A 56 -10.08 8.92 0.05
C PRO A 56 -8.95 9.23 1.03
N GLU A 57 -8.97 8.58 2.20
CA GLU A 57 -7.97 8.71 3.26
C GLU A 57 -6.64 8.08 2.84
N LEU A 58 -6.67 6.87 2.27
CA LEU A 58 -5.48 6.19 1.74
C LEU A 58 -4.81 7.01 0.65
N HIS A 59 -5.61 7.52 -0.29
CA HIS A 59 -5.11 8.33 -1.39
C HIS A 59 -4.43 9.63 -0.89
N ARG A 60 -5.04 10.28 0.10
CA ARG A 60 -4.47 11.50 0.71
C ARG A 60 -3.15 11.20 1.42
N ASP A 61 -3.11 10.14 2.22
CA ASP A 61 -1.91 9.76 2.96
C ASP A 61 -0.77 9.36 2.01
N LEU A 62 -1.07 8.61 0.93
CA LEU A 62 -0.09 8.29 -0.10
C LEU A 62 0.48 9.56 -0.74
N LYS A 63 -0.38 10.51 -1.14
CA LYS A 63 0.08 11.80 -1.70
C LYS A 63 0.99 12.55 -0.74
N GLN A 64 0.65 12.59 0.54
CA GLN A 64 1.49 13.22 1.55
C GLN A 64 2.85 12.51 1.70
N LEU A 65 2.88 11.17 1.68
CA LEU A 65 4.15 10.43 1.69
C LEU A 65 5.01 10.72 0.45
N ILE A 66 4.38 10.94 -0.71
CA ILE A 66 5.07 11.35 -1.95
C ILE A 66 5.63 12.77 -1.82
N GLU A 67 4.81 13.73 -1.36
CA GLU A 67 5.22 15.13 -1.16
C GLU A 67 6.37 15.25 -0.15
N LEU A 68 6.40 14.38 0.87
CA LEU A 68 7.48 14.31 1.86
C LEU A 68 8.75 13.62 1.32
N GLY A 69 8.71 13.07 0.11
CA GLY A 69 9.79 12.33 -0.52
C GLY A 69 10.10 11.00 0.17
N LEU A 70 9.11 10.40 0.85
CA LEU A 70 9.24 9.09 1.51
C LEU A 70 8.82 7.95 0.58
N VAL A 71 7.90 8.24 -0.34
CA VAL A 71 7.47 7.36 -1.43
C VAL A 71 7.70 8.10 -2.75
N GLU A 72 8.04 7.38 -3.81
CA GLU A 72 8.09 7.93 -5.17
C GLU A 72 7.03 7.24 -6.04
N GLU A 73 6.42 8.02 -6.93
CA GLU A 73 5.60 7.51 -8.04
C GLU A 73 6.50 7.47 -9.29
N VAL A 74 6.68 6.28 -9.85
CA VAL A 74 7.53 6.03 -11.01
C VAL A 74 6.66 5.57 -12.17
N LEU A 75 6.94 6.08 -13.37
CA LEU A 75 6.35 5.58 -14.60
C LEU A 75 7.25 4.48 -15.16
N VAL A 76 6.71 3.28 -15.27
CA VAL A 76 7.38 2.13 -15.92
C VAL A 76 6.68 1.82 -17.23
N LEU A 77 7.42 1.32 -18.23
CA LEU A 77 6.81 0.94 -19.51
C LEU A 77 5.75 -0.12 -19.29
N SER A 78 4.54 0.11 -19.79
CA SER A 78 3.48 -0.86 -19.63
C SER A 78 3.73 -2.10 -20.48
N ARG A 79 3.35 -3.25 -19.93
CA ARG A 79 3.32 -4.52 -20.66
C ARG A 79 2.03 -4.70 -21.46
N LYS A 80 1.05 -3.79 -21.29
CA LYS A 80 -0.24 -3.84 -21.97
C LYS A 80 -0.17 -3.09 -23.30
N TYR A 81 -0.79 -3.67 -24.33
CA TYR A 81 -0.83 -3.08 -25.68
C TYR A 81 -1.52 -1.70 -25.77
N HIS A 82 -2.34 -1.32 -24.79
CA HIS A 82 -3.17 -0.11 -24.82
C HIS A 82 -2.71 1.00 -23.85
N GLU A 83 -1.67 0.76 -23.06
CA GLU A 83 -1.11 1.73 -22.12
C GLU A 83 0.37 1.93 -22.42
N LEU A 84 0.87 3.17 -22.39
CA LEU A 84 2.29 3.43 -22.60
C LEU A 84 3.09 3.27 -21.30
N TYR A 85 2.50 3.62 -20.17
CA TYR A 85 3.15 3.60 -18.86
C TYR A 85 2.22 3.11 -17.76
N ASP A 86 2.75 2.25 -16.89
CA ASP A 86 2.16 1.90 -15.60
C ASP A 86 2.75 2.78 -14.50
N LYS A 87 1.93 3.12 -13.51
CA LYS A 87 2.36 3.83 -12.30
C LYS A 87 2.78 2.83 -11.25
N VAL A 88 3.91 3.09 -10.61
CA VAL A 88 4.48 2.23 -9.59
C VAL A 88 4.85 3.07 -8.37
N TYR A 89 4.49 2.58 -7.18
CA TYR A 89 4.82 3.22 -5.91
C TYR A 89 5.88 2.42 -5.16
N ARG A 90 6.98 3.08 -4.79
CA ARG A 90 8.06 2.46 -4.00
C ARG A 90 8.59 3.43 -2.95
N VAL A 91 9.15 2.88 -1.86
CA VAL A 91 9.79 3.71 -0.84
C VAL A 91 11.10 4.28 -1.37
N THR A 92 11.36 5.56 -1.11
CA THR A 92 12.66 6.17 -1.42
C THR A 92 13.72 5.74 -0.40
N GLN A 93 14.99 6.07 -0.63
CA GLN A 93 16.03 5.85 0.39
C GLN A 93 15.72 6.59 1.71
N LYS A 94 15.12 7.78 1.64
CA LYS A 94 14.69 8.55 2.81
C LYS A 94 13.53 7.84 3.51
N GLY A 95 12.56 7.32 2.74
CA GLY A 95 11.46 6.51 3.24
C GLY A 95 11.93 5.23 3.94
N ALA A 96 12.90 4.53 3.36
CA ALA A 96 13.47 3.30 3.92
C ALA A 96 14.12 3.54 5.29
N LYS A 97 14.94 4.59 5.43
CA LYS A 97 15.55 4.96 6.73
C LYS A 97 14.49 5.24 7.80
N LEU A 98 13.46 6.01 7.46
CA LEU A 98 12.36 6.29 8.39
C LEU A 98 11.54 5.03 8.69
N CYS A 99 11.38 4.14 7.71
CA CYS A 99 10.69 2.87 7.87
C CYS A 99 11.38 1.95 8.90
N GLU A 100 12.71 1.97 8.97
CA GLU A 100 13.44 1.23 10.01
C GLU A 100 13.05 1.69 11.43
N GLU A 101 12.92 3.00 11.64
CA GLU A 101 12.48 3.58 12.91
C GLU A 101 11.00 3.23 13.20
N VAL A 102 10.13 3.47 12.22
CA VAL A 102 8.70 3.17 12.29
C VAL A 102 8.44 1.69 12.57
N SER A 103 9.22 0.79 11.96
CA SER A 103 9.05 -0.65 12.15
C SER A 103 9.20 -1.05 13.61
N ARG A 104 9.99 -0.32 14.42
CA ARG A 104 10.16 -0.60 15.85
C ARG A 104 8.94 -0.20 16.68
N GLU A 105 8.12 0.70 16.18
CA GLU A 105 6.86 1.11 16.80
C GLU A 105 5.69 0.18 16.45
N ILE A 106 5.82 -0.62 15.38
CA ILE A 106 4.81 -1.60 14.96
C ILE A 106 5.06 -2.92 15.70
N SER A 107 4.00 -3.50 16.27
CA SER A 107 4.09 -4.78 16.97
C SER A 107 4.62 -5.89 16.06
N GLU A 108 5.37 -6.82 16.63
CA GLU A 108 5.97 -7.92 15.87
C GLU A 108 4.92 -8.80 15.18
N ASP A 109 3.77 -9.05 15.83
CA ASP A 109 2.65 -9.82 15.27
C ASP A 109 2.10 -9.14 14.01
N VAL A 110 1.87 -7.82 14.05
CA VAL A 110 1.40 -7.05 12.89
C VAL A 110 2.43 -7.10 11.76
N ARG A 111 3.73 -6.94 12.07
CA ARG A 111 4.79 -7.01 11.07
C ARG A 111 4.85 -8.37 10.37
N LYS A 112 4.78 -9.46 11.13
CA LYS A 112 4.81 -10.84 10.62
C LYS A 112 3.60 -11.10 9.72
N LYS A 113 2.40 -10.86 10.24
CA LYS A 113 1.15 -11.04 9.48
C LYS A 113 1.14 -10.20 8.21
N LEU A 114 1.52 -8.93 8.28
CA LEU A 114 1.58 -8.06 7.11
C LEU A 114 2.57 -8.58 6.06
N SER A 115 3.76 -9.02 6.49
CA SER A 115 4.77 -9.58 5.58
C SER A 115 4.32 -10.88 4.91
N GLU A 116 3.74 -11.79 5.68
CA GLU A 116 3.18 -13.05 5.16
C GLU A 116 2.08 -12.76 4.15
N GLU A 117 1.18 -11.85 4.49
CA GLU A 117 0.08 -11.46 3.64
C GLU A 117 0.61 -10.85 2.34
N VAL A 118 1.40 -9.76 2.41
CA VAL A 118 2.00 -9.09 1.24
C VAL A 118 2.74 -10.06 0.32
N SER A 119 3.40 -11.09 0.87
CA SER A 119 4.08 -12.11 0.06
C SER A 119 3.12 -12.91 -0.83
N LYS A 120 1.93 -13.24 -0.33
CA LYS A 120 0.87 -13.89 -1.10
C LYS A 120 0.30 -12.94 -2.16
N PHE A 121 0.14 -11.66 -1.85
CA PHE A 121 -0.41 -10.67 -2.79
C PHE A 121 0.47 -10.38 -3.98
N LYS A 122 1.80 -10.45 -3.83
CA LYS A 122 2.73 -10.11 -4.92
C LYS A 122 2.57 -10.99 -6.14
N GLU A 123 2.22 -12.26 -5.93
CA GLU A 123 2.11 -13.26 -6.98
C GLU A 123 0.74 -13.27 -7.67
N LEU A 124 -0.22 -12.47 -7.21
CA LEU A 124 -1.60 -12.49 -7.70
C LEU A 124 -1.85 -11.46 -8.80
N GLU A 125 -2.63 -11.85 -9.81
CA GLU A 125 -3.13 -10.90 -10.80
C GLU A 125 -4.23 -10.02 -10.17
N ILE A 126 -4.48 -8.86 -10.78
CA ILE A 126 -5.46 -7.90 -10.23
C ILE A 126 -6.87 -8.49 -10.15
N VAL A 127 -7.20 -9.41 -11.07
CA VAL A 127 -8.49 -10.10 -11.10
C VAL A 127 -8.66 -11.00 -9.87
N ASP A 128 -7.64 -11.77 -9.52
CA ASP A 128 -7.64 -12.63 -8.34
C ASP A 128 -7.80 -11.81 -7.05
N LEU A 129 -7.17 -10.63 -7.00
CA LEU A 129 -7.30 -9.72 -5.87
C LEU A 129 -8.73 -9.21 -5.70
N ILE A 130 -9.41 -8.88 -6.80
CA ILE A 130 -10.82 -8.46 -6.76
C ILE A 130 -11.70 -9.59 -6.25
N GLU A 131 -11.48 -10.83 -6.69
CA GLU A 131 -12.24 -11.99 -6.23
C GLU A 131 -12.02 -12.28 -4.74
N LEU A 132 -10.77 -12.22 -4.26
CA LEU A 132 -10.46 -12.40 -2.83
C LEU A 132 -11.09 -11.31 -1.97
N VAL A 133 -11.07 -10.06 -2.42
CA VAL A 133 -11.73 -8.96 -1.71
C VAL A 133 -13.25 -9.14 -1.71
N ARG A 134 -13.86 -9.70 -2.74
CA ARG A 134 -15.31 -9.92 -2.80
C ARG A 134 -15.80 -11.14 -2.01
N SER A 135 -14.94 -12.15 -1.83
CA SER A 135 -15.29 -13.42 -1.18
C SER A 135 -15.06 -13.46 0.33
N GLY A 136 -14.21 -12.57 0.86
CA GLY A 136 -14.01 -12.37 2.32
C GLY A 136 -14.96 -11.34 2.91
#